data_AF-A0A1B3LZ00-F1
#
_entry.id   AF-A0A1B3LZ00-F1
#
_cell.length_a   1.000
_cell.length_b   1.000
_cell.length_c   1.000
_cell.angle_alpha   90.00
_cell.angle_beta   90.00
_cell.angle_gamma   90.00
#
_symmetry.space_group_name_H-M   'P 1'
#
loop_
_entity.id
_entity.type
_entity.pdbx_description
1 polymer ?
#
loop_
_entity_poly.entity_id
_entity_poly.type
_entity_poly.pdbx_seq_one_letter_code
_entity_poly.pdbx_strand_id
1 'polypeptide(L)'
;MGYMAAHGLKRARPAELVPGTLSVITARMDYLPRATTEGWQAIELERLDRPQEAVVSVYARGRDYHKVLRNRLQALADRIAAHIGPFGYRVFTDSAPVLEVELASRSGIGWRGKHTLALHREAGSMFFLGEIFVDLALPHTEAVSEHCGSCSACIDVCPTQAITGPQHVDARRCISYLTIEHAGPIPLELRPLMGNRIYGCDDCQLVCPWNKFAQRSVLPDFDERAGLSGSTLIELFAWSEAEFLRRTEGSAIRRIGHERWLRNIAVAMGNALRVRSDPVLEVALQGRADHPSPIVREHVAWALAQSQPA
;
A
#
# COMPACT_ATOMS: atom_id res chain seq x y z
N MET A 1 -1.28 -2.93 -15.73
CA MET A 1 -1.44 -4.41 -15.73
C MET A 1 -0.51 -5.18 -16.68
N GLY A 2 0.27 -4.52 -17.55
CA GLY A 2 1.23 -5.21 -18.45
C GLY A 2 2.25 -6.11 -17.72
N TYR A 3 2.67 -5.74 -16.50
CA TYR A 3 3.55 -6.56 -15.66
C TYR A 3 2.99 -7.96 -15.38
N MET A 4 1.69 -8.09 -15.07
CA MET A 4 1.09 -9.40 -14.78
C MET A 4 1.05 -10.28 -16.03
N ALA A 5 0.73 -9.71 -17.19
CA ALA A 5 0.68 -10.41 -18.47
C ALA A 5 2.09 -10.81 -18.96
N ALA A 6 3.11 -9.99 -18.72
CA ALA A 6 4.48 -10.22 -19.19
C ALA A 6 5.16 -11.44 -18.54
N HIS A 7 4.70 -11.87 -17.37
CA HIS A 7 5.33 -12.95 -16.60
C HIS A 7 4.55 -14.27 -16.60
N GLY A 8 3.32 -14.31 -17.15
CA GLY A 8 2.55 -15.52 -17.43
C GLY A 8 2.55 -16.58 -16.30
N LEU A 9 2.80 -17.84 -16.66
CA LEU A 9 2.84 -18.97 -15.72
C LEU A 9 4.07 -19.02 -14.81
N LYS A 10 5.15 -18.28 -15.13
CA LYS A 10 6.38 -18.27 -14.30
C LYS A 10 6.10 -17.80 -12.87
N ARG A 11 5.04 -17.01 -12.69
CA ARG A 11 4.57 -16.52 -11.38
C ARG A 11 3.97 -17.59 -10.50
N ALA A 12 3.33 -18.58 -11.11
CA ALA A 12 2.63 -19.66 -10.43
C ALA A 12 3.52 -20.90 -10.22
N ARG A 13 4.70 -20.94 -10.86
CA ARG A 13 5.61 -22.09 -10.86
C ARG A 13 6.98 -21.69 -10.32
N PRO A 14 7.25 -21.90 -9.02
CA PRO A 14 8.49 -21.47 -8.38
C PRO A 14 9.77 -21.93 -9.11
N ALA A 15 9.79 -23.16 -9.61
CA ALA A 15 10.92 -23.72 -10.36
C ALA A 15 11.19 -23.04 -11.73
N GLU A 16 10.18 -22.39 -12.33
CA GLU A 16 10.37 -21.61 -13.57
C GLU A 16 10.89 -20.19 -13.29
N LEU A 17 10.64 -19.67 -12.08
CA LEU A 17 11.16 -18.38 -11.64
C LEU A 17 12.61 -18.51 -11.12
N VAL A 18 12.89 -19.58 -10.38
CA VAL A 18 14.21 -19.93 -9.85
C VAL A 18 14.45 -21.42 -10.07
N PRO A 19 15.23 -21.80 -11.11
CA PRO A 19 15.56 -23.20 -11.38
C PRO A 19 16.13 -23.91 -10.15
N GLY A 20 15.67 -25.13 -9.89
CA GLY A 20 16.09 -25.93 -8.74
C GLY A 20 15.27 -25.73 -7.47
N THR A 21 14.30 -24.80 -7.45
CA THR A 21 13.43 -24.61 -6.28
C THR A 21 12.58 -25.86 -6.00
N LEU A 22 12.71 -26.41 -4.79
CA LEU A 22 11.92 -27.54 -4.29
C LEU A 22 10.89 -27.11 -3.25
N SER A 23 11.17 -26.06 -2.49
CA SER A 23 10.26 -25.54 -1.46
C SER A 23 10.32 -24.02 -1.39
N VAL A 24 9.29 -23.41 -0.80
CA VAL A 24 9.24 -21.98 -0.52
C VAL A 24 8.95 -21.78 0.96
N ILE A 25 9.84 -21.05 1.64
CA ILE A 25 9.62 -20.57 3.01
C ILE A 25 8.93 -19.21 2.90
N THR A 26 7.74 -19.09 3.46
CA THR A 26 7.00 -17.82 3.51
C THR A 26 7.11 -17.22 4.90
N ALA A 27 7.43 -15.94 4.99
CA ALA A 27 7.52 -15.21 6.24
C ALA A 27 6.55 -14.02 6.23
N ARG A 28 6.09 -13.63 7.43
CA ARG A 28 5.34 -12.40 7.66
C ARG A 28 6.09 -11.47 8.61
N MET A 29 5.81 -10.17 8.50
CA MET A 29 6.35 -9.16 9.40
C MET A 29 5.34 -8.06 9.67
N ASP A 30 4.92 -7.91 10.91
CA ASP A 30 3.93 -6.91 11.32
C ASP A 30 4.50 -5.48 11.17
N TYR A 31 3.68 -4.53 10.72
CA TYR A 31 4.12 -3.16 10.40
C TYR A 31 3.39 -2.05 11.13
N LEU A 32 2.38 -2.33 11.96
CA LEU A 32 1.75 -1.26 12.74
C LEU A 32 2.83 -0.56 13.60
N PRO A 33 2.92 0.78 13.57
CA PRO A 33 3.91 1.51 14.36
C PRO A 33 3.94 1.11 15.84
N ARG A 34 5.12 1.17 16.47
CA ARG A 34 5.29 0.75 17.88
C ARG A 34 4.43 1.56 18.84
N ALA A 35 4.19 2.83 18.51
CA ALA A 35 3.40 3.77 19.29
C ALA A 35 1.89 3.73 18.98
N THR A 36 1.42 2.83 18.10
CA THR A 36 -0.01 2.71 17.76
C THR A 36 -0.84 2.42 19.02
N THR A 37 -1.82 3.27 19.32
CA THR A 37 -2.67 3.14 20.51
C THR A 37 -3.81 2.15 20.30
N GLU A 38 -4.54 1.82 21.37
CA GLU A 38 -5.85 1.18 21.22
C GLU A 38 -6.80 2.08 20.43
N GLY A 39 -7.80 1.49 19.77
CA GLY A 39 -8.74 2.23 18.92
C GLY A 39 -8.14 2.81 17.64
N TRP A 40 -6.92 2.42 17.25
CA TRP A 40 -6.20 2.97 16.09
C TRP A 40 -7.01 2.95 14.78
N GLN A 41 -7.86 1.93 14.56
CA GLN A 41 -8.72 1.85 13.38
C GLN A 41 -9.69 3.04 13.32
N ALA A 42 -10.30 3.41 14.46
CA ALA A 42 -11.20 4.55 14.55
C ALA A 42 -10.45 5.87 14.33
N ILE A 43 -9.26 6.02 14.93
CA ILE A 43 -8.40 7.19 14.72
C ILE A 43 -8.06 7.35 13.23
N GLU A 44 -7.67 6.28 12.54
CA GLU A 44 -7.37 6.31 11.11
C GLU A 44 -8.60 6.58 10.24
N LEU A 45 -9.77 6.07 10.61
CA LEU A 45 -11.03 6.37 9.93
C LEU A 45 -11.43 7.84 10.11
N GLU A 46 -11.33 8.40 11.32
CA GLU A 46 -11.64 9.81 11.61
C GLU A 46 -10.77 10.79 10.81
N ARG A 47 -9.54 10.39 10.44
CA ARG A 47 -8.67 11.21 9.58
C ARG A 47 -9.22 11.38 8.17
N LEU A 48 -10.04 10.44 7.70
CA LEU A 48 -10.68 10.52 6.38
C LEU A 48 -11.78 11.59 6.34
N ASP A 49 -12.32 11.96 7.51
CA ASP A 49 -13.33 13.02 7.66
C ASP A 49 -12.72 14.42 7.84
N ARG A 50 -11.40 14.56 7.70
CA ARG A 50 -10.66 15.82 7.82
C ARG A 50 -10.16 16.24 6.43
N PRO A 51 -10.94 17.03 5.65
CA PRO A 51 -10.67 17.21 4.22
C PRO A 51 -9.33 17.89 3.93
N GLN A 52 -8.81 18.68 4.87
CA GLN A 52 -7.53 19.39 4.73
C GLN A 52 -6.31 18.57 5.14
N GLU A 53 -6.51 17.44 5.82
CA GLU A 53 -5.42 16.56 6.25
C GLU A 53 -5.02 15.63 5.11
N ALA A 54 -3.73 15.45 4.88
CA ALA A 54 -3.23 14.50 3.90
C ALA A 54 -3.15 13.08 4.51
N VAL A 55 -3.78 12.10 3.86
CA VAL A 55 -3.76 10.71 4.33
C VAL A 55 -2.81 9.86 3.48
N VAL A 56 -1.83 9.29 4.17
CA VAL A 56 -0.89 8.29 3.64
C VAL A 56 -1.19 6.96 4.33
N SER A 57 -1.28 5.89 3.54
CA SER A 57 -1.50 4.53 4.04
C SER A 57 -0.43 4.12 5.07
N VAL A 58 -0.86 3.43 6.13
CA VAL A 58 -0.07 3.12 7.32
C VAL A 58 1.25 2.41 6.96
N TYR A 59 1.22 1.49 5.99
CA TYR A 59 2.41 0.70 5.61
C TYR A 59 3.56 1.57 5.05
N ALA A 60 3.24 2.75 4.51
CA ALA A 60 4.19 3.60 3.79
C ALA A 60 4.81 4.72 4.65
N ARG A 61 4.36 4.88 5.90
CA ARG A 61 4.78 5.97 6.80
C ARG A 61 6.20 5.81 7.34
N GLY A 62 6.71 4.58 7.37
CA GLY A 62 8.06 4.26 7.82
C GLY A 62 9.09 4.18 6.69
N ARG A 63 10.10 3.34 6.93
CA ARG A 63 11.12 2.92 5.97
C ARG A 63 10.51 1.98 4.93
N ASP A 64 11.09 2.01 3.74
CA ASP A 64 10.77 1.13 2.63
C ASP A 64 10.90 -0.36 3.03
N TYR A 65 9.76 -1.04 3.19
CA TYR A 65 9.69 -2.43 3.63
C TYR A 65 10.44 -3.38 2.71
N HIS A 66 10.56 -3.08 1.42
CA HIS A 66 11.28 -3.93 0.48
C HIS A 66 12.74 -4.13 0.91
N LYS A 67 13.39 -3.06 1.43
CA LYS A 67 14.77 -3.15 1.92
C LYS A 67 14.84 -3.87 3.26
N VAL A 68 13.90 -3.57 4.17
CA VAL A 68 13.85 -4.18 5.50
C VAL A 68 13.63 -5.69 5.41
N LEU A 69 12.63 -6.13 4.65
CA LEU A 69 12.30 -7.54 4.48
C LEU A 69 13.41 -8.29 3.74
N ARG A 70 13.93 -7.78 2.63
CA ARG A 70 15.03 -8.46 1.91
C ARG A 70 16.24 -8.70 2.80
N ASN A 71 16.66 -7.70 3.58
CA ASN A 71 17.81 -7.85 4.48
C ASN A 71 17.55 -8.89 5.58
N ARG A 72 16.32 -8.95 6.11
CA ARG A 72 15.96 -9.91 7.16
C ARG A 72 15.81 -11.34 6.63
N LEU A 73 15.22 -11.50 5.44
CA LEU A 73 15.13 -12.79 4.77
C LEU A 73 16.52 -13.30 4.38
N GLN A 74 17.40 -12.40 3.92
CA GLN A 74 18.80 -12.73 3.63
C GLN A 74 19.51 -13.21 4.90
N ALA A 75 19.38 -12.48 6.02
CA ALA A 75 19.95 -12.91 7.29
C ALA A 75 19.37 -14.25 7.79
N LEU A 76 18.10 -14.55 7.51
CA LEU A 76 17.52 -15.86 7.80
C LEU A 76 18.14 -16.96 6.93
N ALA A 77 18.32 -16.72 5.63
CA ALA A 77 18.98 -17.66 4.73
C ALA A 77 20.44 -17.93 5.15
N ASP A 78 21.18 -16.89 5.53
CA ASP A 78 22.56 -17.01 6.02
C ASP A 78 22.62 -17.85 7.31
N ARG A 79 21.66 -17.67 8.22
CA ARG A 79 21.55 -18.49 9.44
C ARG A 79 21.21 -19.94 9.16
N ILE A 80 20.37 -20.22 8.17
CA ILE A 80 20.08 -21.58 7.72
C ILE A 80 21.38 -22.21 7.16
N ALA A 81 22.08 -21.49 6.28
CA ALA A 81 23.34 -21.98 5.68
C ALA A 81 24.42 -22.26 6.74
N ALA A 82 24.51 -21.43 7.78
CA ALA A 82 25.42 -21.67 8.90
C ALA A 82 25.10 -22.96 9.69
N HIS A 83 23.85 -23.43 9.66
CA HIS A 83 23.41 -24.62 10.39
C HIS A 83 23.52 -25.91 9.57
N ILE A 84 23.18 -25.86 8.28
CA ILE A 84 23.09 -27.07 7.43
C ILE A 84 24.16 -27.15 6.32
N GLY A 85 25.01 -26.12 6.22
CA GLY A 85 25.93 -25.94 5.10
C GLY A 85 25.31 -25.15 3.94
N PRO A 86 26.09 -24.86 2.88
CA PRO A 86 25.63 -24.13 1.70
C PRO A 86 24.45 -24.83 1.01
N PHE A 87 23.47 -24.05 0.57
CA PHE A 87 22.30 -24.51 -0.18
C PHE A 87 21.86 -23.43 -1.18
N GLY A 88 21.11 -23.80 -2.21
CA GLY A 88 20.59 -22.88 -3.21
C GLY A 88 19.36 -22.15 -2.70
N TYR A 89 19.38 -20.81 -2.73
CA TYR A 89 18.22 -20.01 -2.38
C TYR A 89 18.11 -18.69 -3.13
N ARG A 90 16.91 -18.11 -3.10
CA ARG A 90 16.67 -16.73 -3.53
C ARG A 90 15.55 -16.08 -2.71
N VAL A 91 15.82 -14.87 -2.22
CA VAL A 91 14.87 -14.08 -1.42
C VAL A 91 14.01 -13.17 -2.30
N PHE A 92 12.74 -13.03 -1.94
CA PHE A 92 11.76 -12.19 -2.62
C PHE A 92 10.88 -11.40 -1.65
N THR A 93 10.40 -10.25 -2.11
CA THR A 93 9.34 -9.44 -1.49
C THR A 93 8.87 -8.41 -2.52
N ASP A 94 7.60 -8.47 -2.93
CA ASP A 94 6.74 -7.55 -3.72
C ASP A 94 7.25 -7.08 -5.11
N SER A 95 8.55 -6.94 -5.26
CA SER A 95 9.28 -6.48 -6.44
C SER A 95 9.53 -7.56 -7.49
N ALA A 96 9.19 -8.81 -7.20
CA ALA A 96 9.34 -9.94 -8.10
C ALA A 96 7.97 -10.53 -8.45
N PRO A 97 7.83 -11.28 -9.55
CA PRO A 97 6.52 -11.72 -10.01
C PRO A 97 6.05 -12.96 -9.25
N VAL A 98 6.18 -12.94 -7.92
CA VAL A 98 5.70 -13.96 -6.99
C VAL A 98 4.19 -13.75 -6.75
N LEU A 99 3.51 -14.77 -6.23
CA LEU A 99 2.13 -14.70 -5.78
C LEU A 99 2.12 -14.84 -4.25
N GLU A 100 2.63 -13.83 -3.55
CA GLU A 100 2.93 -13.85 -2.12
C GLU A 100 1.71 -14.26 -1.28
N VAL A 101 0.54 -13.67 -1.55
CA VAL A 101 -0.71 -14.00 -0.85
C VAL A 101 -1.14 -15.45 -1.08
N GLU A 102 -0.89 -16.01 -2.27
CA GLU A 102 -1.17 -17.41 -2.56
C GLU A 102 -0.23 -18.33 -1.77
N LEU A 103 1.06 -18.02 -1.76
CA LEU A 103 2.06 -18.77 -1.01
C LEU A 103 1.78 -18.70 0.49
N ALA A 104 1.43 -17.54 1.02
CA ALA A 104 1.00 -17.37 2.41
C ALA A 104 -0.22 -18.22 2.76
N SER A 105 -1.17 -18.36 1.83
CA SER A 105 -2.36 -19.20 2.02
C SER A 105 -2.00 -20.69 2.09
N ARG A 106 -1.09 -21.12 1.21
CA ARG A 106 -0.64 -22.52 1.11
C ARG A 106 0.38 -22.92 2.17
N SER A 107 1.13 -21.96 2.72
CA SER A 107 2.19 -22.23 3.70
C SER A 107 1.71 -22.08 5.15
N GLY A 108 0.42 -21.93 5.38
CA GLY A 108 -0.16 -21.84 6.72
C GLY A 108 -0.02 -20.48 7.41
N ILE A 109 0.43 -19.44 6.69
CA ILE A 109 0.52 -18.07 7.26
C ILE A 109 -0.87 -17.47 7.41
N GLY A 110 -1.82 -17.76 6.52
CA GLY A 110 -3.12 -17.13 6.58
C GLY A 110 -4.06 -17.55 5.48
N TRP A 111 -5.08 -16.74 5.19
CA TRP A 111 -5.97 -16.93 4.06
C TRP A 111 -6.12 -15.63 3.27
N ARG A 112 -6.58 -15.73 2.03
CA ARG A 112 -6.91 -14.56 1.22
C ARG A 112 -8.26 -13.99 1.64
N GLY A 113 -8.28 -12.75 2.12
CA GLY A 113 -9.51 -12.02 2.43
C GLY A 113 -10.31 -11.65 1.19
N LYS A 114 -11.60 -11.31 1.36
CA LYS A 114 -12.45 -10.84 0.25
C LYS A 114 -11.90 -9.59 -0.44
N HIS A 115 -11.12 -8.77 0.26
CA HIS A 115 -10.38 -7.63 -0.29
C HIS A 115 -9.00 -7.99 -0.90
N THR A 116 -8.74 -9.28 -1.16
CA THR A 116 -7.54 -9.84 -1.80
C THR A 116 -6.23 -9.86 -1.00
N LEU A 117 -6.14 -9.18 0.14
CA LEU A 117 -4.93 -9.25 0.98
C LEU A 117 -4.91 -10.51 1.85
N ALA A 118 -3.72 -10.88 2.31
CA ALA A 118 -3.56 -11.94 3.30
C ALA A 118 -4.11 -11.52 4.67
N LEU A 119 -4.81 -12.44 5.32
CA LEU A 119 -5.33 -12.30 6.68
C LEU A 119 -4.75 -13.41 7.56
N HIS A 120 -4.42 -13.06 8.80
CA HIS A 120 -3.91 -13.96 9.84
C HIS A 120 -4.80 -13.84 11.08
N ARG A 121 -5.12 -14.98 11.71
CA ARG A 121 -6.06 -15.05 12.84
C ARG A 121 -5.67 -14.13 14.00
N GLU A 122 -4.37 -14.07 14.28
CA GLU A 122 -3.78 -13.32 15.41
C GLU A 122 -3.08 -12.02 15.00
N ALA A 123 -3.10 -11.63 13.71
CA ALA A 123 -2.37 -10.45 13.23
C ALA A 123 -3.15 -9.60 12.21
N GLY A 124 -4.40 -9.94 11.89
CA GLY A 124 -5.19 -9.20 10.92
C GLY A 124 -4.55 -9.23 9.53
N SER A 125 -4.41 -8.08 8.86
CA SER A 125 -3.72 -7.90 7.58
C SER A 125 -2.58 -6.88 7.66
N MET A 126 -2.20 -6.42 8.86
CA MET A 126 -1.20 -5.35 9.04
C MET A 126 0.24 -5.90 9.08
N PHE A 127 0.57 -6.73 8.10
CA PHE A 127 1.91 -7.31 7.93
C PHE A 127 2.35 -7.33 6.46
N PHE A 128 3.66 -7.34 6.26
CA PHE A 128 4.29 -7.59 4.97
C PHE A 128 4.55 -9.09 4.79
N LEU A 129 4.63 -9.52 3.53
CA LEU A 129 5.02 -10.86 3.13
C LEU A 129 6.40 -10.86 2.47
N GLY A 130 7.10 -11.98 2.60
CA GLY A 130 8.28 -12.26 1.80
C GLY A 130 8.65 -13.73 1.83
N GLU A 131 9.40 -14.14 0.81
CA GLU A 131 9.62 -15.54 0.49
C GLU A 131 11.10 -15.86 0.34
N ILE A 132 11.48 -17.07 0.70
CA ILE A 132 12.78 -17.66 0.39
C ILE A 132 12.52 -18.93 -0.42
N PHE A 133 12.86 -18.89 -1.70
CA PHE A 133 12.81 -20.06 -2.56
C PHE A 133 14.07 -20.87 -2.29
N VAL A 134 13.92 -22.17 -2.03
CA VAL A 134 15.03 -23.03 -1.60
C VAL A 134 15.07 -24.32 -2.41
N ASP A 135 16.26 -24.87 -2.63
CA ASP A 135 16.50 -26.18 -3.26
C ASP A 135 16.41 -27.36 -2.28
N LEU A 136 15.89 -27.10 -1.08
CA LEU A 136 15.65 -28.09 -0.04
C LEU A 136 14.22 -28.61 -0.12
N ALA A 137 14.05 -29.93 -0.02
CA ALA A 137 12.73 -30.56 0.09
C ALA A 137 12.26 -30.48 1.56
N LEU A 138 11.50 -29.44 1.91
CA LEU A 138 10.97 -29.24 3.25
C LEU A 138 9.60 -29.91 3.41
N PRO A 139 9.25 -30.39 4.62
CA PRO A 139 7.89 -30.82 4.91
C PRO A 139 6.89 -29.70 4.66
N HIS A 140 5.75 -30.03 4.06
CA HIS A 140 4.69 -29.07 3.81
C HIS A 140 3.97 -28.69 5.11
N THR A 141 3.65 -27.41 5.25
CA THR A 141 2.69 -26.93 6.24
C THR A 141 1.26 -27.08 5.72
N GLU A 142 0.29 -27.23 6.63
CA GLU A 142 -1.12 -27.24 6.26
C GLU A 142 -1.59 -25.84 5.86
N ALA A 143 -2.44 -25.77 4.84
CA ALA A 143 -3.08 -24.54 4.42
C ALA A 143 -4.14 -24.09 5.45
N VAL A 144 -4.33 -22.79 5.59
CA VAL A 144 -5.36 -22.23 6.49
C VAL A 144 -6.66 -22.05 5.72
N SER A 145 -7.77 -22.48 6.33
CA SER A 145 -9.11 -22.28 5.78
C SER A 145 -9.52 -20.81 5.79
N GLU A 146 -10.41 -20.41 4.89
CA GLU A 146 -10.95 -19.06 4.90
C GLU A 146 -11.84 -18.77 6.11
N HIS A 147 -11.76 -17.54 6.63
CA HIS A 147 -12.51 -17.13 7.83
C HIS A 147 -13.31 -15.83 7.65
N CYS A 148 -13.56 -15.40 6.40
CA CYS A 148 -14.39 -14.21 6.16
C CYS A 148 -15.90 -14.47 6.39
N GLY A 149 -16.38 -15.70 6.20
CA GLY A 149 -17.80 -16.04 6.32
C GLY A 149 -18.69 -15.15 5.45
N SER A 150 -19.83 -14.74 5.99
CA SER A 150 -20.80 -13.85 5.31
C SER A 150 -20.39 -12.37 5.27
N CYS A 151 -19.32 -11.95 5.96
CA CYS A 151 -18.91 -10.55 6.05
C CYS A 151 -18.65 -9.92 4.67
N SER A 152 -19.19 -8.74 4.40
CA SER A 152 -18.99 -7.94 3.18
C SER A 152 -18.36 -6.57 3.42
N ALA A 153 -18.01 -6.23 4.68
CA ALA A 153 -17.63 -4.87 5.08
C ALA A 153 -16.58 -4.18 4.17
N CYS A 154 -15.54 -4.91 3.77
CA CYS A 154 -14.50 -4.38 2.88
C CYS A 154 -15.00 -4.06 1.46
N ILE A 155 -15.96 -4.82 0.95
CA ILE A 155 -16.60 -4.61 -0.35
C ILE A 155 -17.47 -3.35 -0.26
N ASP A 156 -18.33 -3.31 0.77
CA ASP A 156 -19.32 -2.26 0.97
C ASP A 156 -18.67 -0.89 1.17
N VAL A 157 -17.57 -0.80 1.94
CA VAL A 157 -16.90 0.48 2.21
C VAL A 157 -16.07 1.01 1.03
N CYS A 158 -15.70 0.17 0.05
CA CYS A 158 -14.73 0.55 -0.96
C CYS A 158 -15.22 1.79 -1.75
N PRO A 159 -14.57 2.97 -1.64
CA PRO A 159 -15.18 4.22 -2.13
C PRO A 159 -15.42 4.23 -3.64
N THR A 160 -14.57 3.54 -4.37
CA THR A 160 -14.63 3.42 -5.83
C THR A 160 -15.27 2.12 -6.29
N GLN A 161 -15.77 1.28 -5.38
CA GLN A 161 -16.28 -0.06 -5.68
C GLN A 161 -15.28 -0.86 -6.53
N ALA A 162 -14.00 -0.78 -6.14
CA ALA A 162 -12.92 -1.52 -6.79
C ALA A 162 -12.94 -3.00 -6.45
N ILE A 163 -13.47 -3.39 -5.30
CA ILE A 163 -13.68 -4.80 -4.95
C ILE A 163 -15.02 -5.22 -5.58
N THR A 164 -14.95 -5.89 -6.73
CA THR A 164 -16.13 -6.26 -7.53
C THR A 164 -16.79 -7.56 -7.07
N GLY A 165 -16.14 -8.28 -6.16
CA GLY A 165 -16.63 -9.49 -5.53
C GLY A 165 -15.58 -10.09 -4.58
N PRO A 166 -15.90 -11.19 -3.86
CA PRO A 166 -14.96 -11.87 -3.00
C PRO A 166 -13.67 -12.22 -3.73
N GLN A 167 -12.53 -11.69 -3.27
CA GLN A 167 -11.20 -11.90 -3.84
C GLN A 167 -11.03 -11.37 -5.28
N HIS A 168 -11.87 -10.44 -5.72
CA HIS A 168 -11.81 -9.81 -7.03
C HIS A 168 -11.69 -8.30 -6.88
N VAL A 169 -10.61 -7.72 -7.42
CA VAL A 169 -10.35 -6.29 -7.40
C VAL A 169 -10.06 -5.79 -8.82
N ASP A 170 -10.82 -4.79 -9.27
CA ASP A 170 -10.45 -3.98 -10.43
C ASP A 170 -9.41 -2.94 -10.01
N ALA A 171 -8.13 -3.25 -10.26
CA ALA A 171 -7.02 -2.36 -9.94
C ALA A 171 -7.18 -0.97 -10.57
N ARG A 172 -7.84 -0.83 -11.73
CA ARG A 172 -8.02 0.47 -12.41
C ARG A 172 -8.91 1.43 -11.60
N ARG A 173 -9.69 0.90 -10.66
CA ARG A 173 -10.57 1.66 -9.75
C ARG A 173 -9.97 1.77 -8.35
N CYS A 174 -9.03 0.91 -7.97
CA CYS A 174 -8.46 0.88 -6.64
C CYS A 174 -7.65 2.15 -6.35
N ILE A 175 -8.00 2.89 -5.28
CA ILE A 175 -7.31 4.13 -4.87
C ILE A 175 -5.81 3.88 -4.63
N SER A 176 -5.46 2.73 -4.04
CA SER A 176 -4.06 2.35 -3.83
C SER A 176 -3.30 2.25 -5.17
N TYR A 177 -3.85 1.54 -6.16
CA TYR A 177 -3.26 1.48 -7.50
C TYR A 177 -3.19 2.86 -8.18
N LEU A 178 -4.26 3.65 -8.10
CA LEU A 178 -4.33 4.97 -8.74
C LEU A 178 -3.27 5.93 -8.19
N THR A 179 -3.06 5.92 -6.88
CA THR A 179 -2.10 6.81 -6.22
C THR A 179 -0.65 6.34 -6.37
N ILE A 180 -0.41 5.03 -6.52
CA ILE A 180 0.93 4.45 -6.49
C ILE A 180 1.42 4.00 -7.87
N GLU A 181 0.64 3.21 -8.60
CA GLU A 181 1.10 2.51 -9.81
C GLU A 181 0.68 3.22 -11.10
N HIS A 182 -0.50 3.83 -11.10
CA HIS A 182 -0.98 4.56 -12.26
C HIS A 182 -0.13 5.82 -12.48
N ALA A 183 0.55 5.90 -13.62
CA ALA A 183 1.37 7.05 -13.99
C ALA A 183 0.55 8.18 -14.62
N GLY A 184 -0.57 7.85 -15.27
CA GLY A 184 -1.35 8.79 -16.06
C GLY A 184 -2.33 9.66 -15.24
N PRO A 185 -3.22 10.39 -15.92
CA PRO A 185 -4.27 11.14 -15.25
C PRO A 185 -5.26 10.21 -14.57
N ILE A 186 -5.68 10.57 -13.35
CA ILE A 186 -6.72 9.83 -12.63
C ILE A 186 -8.06 10.09 -13.33
N PRO A 187 -8.86 9.05 -13.66
CA PRO A 187 -10.16 9.23 -14.31
C PRO A 187 -11.06 10.22 -13.56
N LEU A 188 -11.73 11.11 -14.29
CA LEU A 188 -12.51 12.22 -13.73
C LEU A 188 -13.59 11.74 -12.75
N GLU A 189 -14.26 10.65 -13.08
CA GLU A 189 -15.32 10.04 -12.28
C GLU A 189 -14.82 9.43 -10.96
N LEU A 190 -13.52 9.14 -10.85
CA LEU A 190 -12.92 8.58 -9.64
C LEU A 190 -12.34 9.65 -8.71
N ARG A 191 -11.94 10.83 -9.23
CA ARG A 191 -11.33 11.90 -8.42
C ARG A 191 -12.20 12.32 -7.22
N PRO A 192 -13.52 12.56 -7.36
CA PRO A 192 -14.46 12.80 -6.26
C PRO A 192 -14.44 11.77 -5.13
N LEU A 193 -14.14 10.51 -5.45
CA LEU A 193 -14.27 9.37 -4.55
C LEU A 193 -12.99 9.09 -3.75
N MET A 194 -11.87 9.75 -4.10
CA MET A 194 -10.58 9.51 -3.45
C MET A 194 -10.47 10.15 -2.07
N GLY A 195 -11.32 11.14 -1.76
CA GLY A 195 -11.24 11.91 -0.53
C GLY A 195 -9.88 12.59 -0.38
N ASN A 196 -9.26 12.46 0.79
CA ASN A 196 -7.97 13.04 1.14
C ASN A 196 -6.78 12.06 1.10
N ARG A 197 -6.95 10.89 0.44
CA ARG A 197 -5.91 9.85 0.31
C ARG A 197 -4.91 10.22 -0.78
N ILE A 198 -3.66 10.49 -0.39
CA ILE A 198 -2.61 10.96 -1.31
C ILE A 198 -1.59 9.87 -1.66
N TYR A 199 -1.53 8.78 -0.90
CA TYR A 199 -0.67 7.63 -1.17
C TYR A 199 -1.23 6.35 -0.51
N GLY A 200 -1.60 5.36 -1.31
CA GLY A 200 -2.24 4.15 -0.82
C GLY A 200 -3.68 4.38 -0.33
N CYS A 201 -4.32 3.33 0.16
CA CYS A 201 -5.66 3.36 0.74
C CYS A 201 -5.83 2.15 1.66
N ASP A 202 -6.23 2.40 2.90
CA ASP A 202 -6.38 1.36 3.93
C ASP A 202 -7.83 1.01 4.23
N ASP A 203 -8.82 1.66 3.58
CA ASP A 203 -10.24 1.58 3.91
C ASP A 203 -10.75 0.13 4.09
N CYS A 204 -10.42 -0.74 3.13
CA CYS A 204 -10.83 -2.14 3.16
C CYS A 204 -10.17 -2.94 4.30
N GLN A 205 -9.00 -2.50 4.77
CA GLN A 205 -8.34 -3.02 5.95
C GLN A 205 -8.92 -2.41 7.23
N LEU A 206 -9.13 -1.10 7.28
CA LEU A 206 -9.61 -0.38 8.47
C LEU A 206 -10.97 -0.89 8.94
N VAL A 207 -11.87 -1.27 8.01
CA VAL A 207 -13.17 -1.87 8.38
C VAL A 207 -13.13 -3.39 8.58
N CYS A 208 -12.00 -4.04 8.29
CA CYS A 208 -11.92 -5.50 8.40
C CYS A 208 -11.94 -5.91 9.88
N PRO A 209 -12.89 -6.76 10.33
CA PRO A 209 -13.03 -7.13 11.74
C PRO A 209 -11.84 -7.94 12.27
N TRP A 210 -11.02 -8.51 11.39
CA TRP A 210 -9.79 -9.22 11.77
C TRP A 210 -8.67 -8.27 12.18
N ASN A 211 -8.70 -6.99 11.78
CA ASN A 211 -7.66 -6.02 12.14
C ASN A 211 -7.71 -5.53 13.58
N LYS A 212 -8.75 -5.91 14.35
CA LYS A 212 -8.70 -5.80 15.82
C LYS A 212 -7.60 -6.67 16.45
N PHE A 213 -7.13 -7.69 15.73
CA PHE A 213 -6.03 -8.56 16.14
C PHE A 213 -4.68 -8.12 15.57
N ALA A 214 -4.62 -6.98 14.86
CA ALA A 214 -3.37 -6.52 14.27
C ALA A 214 -2.29 -6.27 15.35
N GLN A 215 -1.08 -6.74 15.07
CA GLN A 215 0.05 -6.64 16.00
C GLN A 215 0.91 -5.42 15.68
N ARG A 216 1.46 -4.81 16.72
CA ARG A 216 2.48 -3.76 16.58
C ARG A 216 3.78 -4.39 16.10
N SER A 217 4.45 -3.72 15.18
CA SER A 217 5.81 -4.02 14.76
C SER A 217 6.74 -4.02 15.97
N VAL A 218 7.74 -4.90 15.98
CA VAL A 218 8.87 -4.83 16.92
C VAL A 218 10.04 -4.01 16.39
N LEU A 219 9.94 -3.54 15.14
CA LEU A 219 10.99 -2.81 14.44
C LEU A 219 10.72 -1.30 14.43
N PRO A 220 11.73 -0.46 14.76
CA PRO A 220 11.62 0.98 14.61
C PRO A 220 11.53 1.42 13.15
N ASP A 221 11.96 0.58 12.20
CA ASP A 221 11.92 0.88 10.77
C ASP A 221 10.51 1.21 10.26
N PHE A 222 9.45 0.73 10.91
CA PHE A 222 8.07 0.99 10.52
C PHE A 222 7.37 2.05 11.37
N ASP A 223 8.10 2.70 12.28
CA ASP A 223 7.57 3.86 12.98
C ASP A 223 7.36 5.03 12.03
N GLU A 224 6.36 5.86 12.33
CA GLU A 224 5.98 6.97 11.47
C GLU A 224 7.09 8.01 11.38
N ARG A 225 7.40 8.42 10.15
CA ARG A 225 8.30 9.55 9.91
C ARG A 225 7.57 10.86 10.13
N ALA A 226 8.27 11.82 10.73
CA ALA A 226 7.74 13.16 10.96
C ALA A 226 7.25 13.80 9.64
N GLY A 227 6.01 14.31 9.66
CA GLY A 227 5.39 15.00 8.53
C GLY A 227 4.68 14.11 7.50
N LEU A 228 4.48 12.81 7.79
CA LEU A 228 3.60 11.94 6.98
C LEU A 228 2.24 11.71 7.62
N SER A 229 2.15 11.83 8.95
CA SER A 229 0.89 11.88 9.69
C SER A 229 0.62 13.29 10.22
N GLY A 230 -0.64 13.72 10.18
CA GLY A 230 -1.08 15.03 10.67
C GLY A 230 -0.70 16.23 9.80
N SER A 231 0.01 16.04 8.68
CA SER A 231 0.33 17.14 7.76
C SER A 231 -0.87 17.54 6.91
N THR A 232 -0.96 18.84 6.65
CA THR A 232 -2.00 19.40 5.78
C THR A 232 -1.66 19.17 4.30
N LEU A 233 -2.69 19.17 3.46
CA LEU A 233 -2.52 19.10 2.01
C LEU A 233 -1.64 20.25 1.47
N ILE A 234 -1.80 21.46 2.01
CA ILE A 234 -1.04 22.65 1.60
C ILE A 234 0.45 22.46 1.87
N GLU A 235 0.81 22.03 3.08
CA GLU A 235 2.21 21.82 3.47
C GLU A 235 2.92 20.82 2.54
N LEU A 236 2.25 19.71 2.21
CA LEU A 236 2.82 18.68 1.36
C LEU A 236 2.84 19.08 -0.13
N PHE A 237 1.88 19.88 -0.59
CA PHE A 237 1.83 20.42 -1.95
C PHE A 237 2.91 21.48 -2.22
N ALA A 238 3.32 22.19 -1.15
CA ALA A 238 4.37 23.19 -1.19
C ALA A 238 5.79 22.61 -1.36
N TRP A 239 5.97 21.30 -1.19
CA TRP A 239 7.28 20.67 -1.37
C TRP A 239 7.83 20.93 -2.78
N SER A 240 9.09 21.33 -2.86
CA SER A 240 9.83 21.28 -4.12
C SER A 240 10.21 19.83 -4.43
N GLU A 241 10.64 19.55 -5.66
CA GLU A 241 11.12 18.20 -5.99
C GLU A 241 12.32 17.80 -5.11
N ALA A 242 13.25 18.73 -4.85
CA ALA A 242 14.37 18.50 -3.95
C ALA A 242 13.91 18.20 -2.51
N GLU A 243 12.89 18.92 -2.01
CA GLU A 243 12.28 18.65 -0.70
C GLU A 243 11.64 17.26 -0.67
N PHE A 244 10.82 16.93 -1.67
CA PHE A 244 10.17 15.63 -1.80
C PHE A 244 11.20 14.49 -1.79
N LEU A 245 12.26 14.59 -2.60
CA LEU A 245 13.30 13.57 -2.65
C LEU A 245 13.98 13.41 -1.29
N ARG A 246 14.34 14.51 -0.62
CA ARG A 246 14.97 14.47 0.71
C ARG A 246 14.04 13.87 1.77
N ARG A 247 12.79 14.34 1.84
CA ARG A 247 11.79 13.89 2.83
C ARG A 247 11.39 12.42 2.66
N THR A 248 11.36 11.93 1.42
CA THR A 248 10.97 10.56 1.10
C THR A 248 12.16 9.61 0.95
N GLU A 249 13.40 10.06 1.17
CA GLU A 249 14.58 9.20 1.10
C GLU A 249 14.43 7.98 2.00
N GLY A 250 14.56 6.78 1.42
CA GLY A 250 14.38 5.52 2.15
C GLY A 250 12.93 5.14 2.48
N SER A 251 11.92 5.85 1.96
CA SER A 251 10.50 5.45 2.00
C SER A 251 10.06 4.88 0.66
N ALA A 252 9.06 3.98 0.69
CA ALA A 252 8.39 3.48 -0.52
C ALA A 252 7.72 4.60 -1.33
N ILE A 253 7.36 5.72 -0.69
CA ILE A 253 6.72 6.88 -1.33
C ILE A 253 7.61 7.46 -2.43
N ARG A 254 8.93 7.46 -2.25
CA ARG A 254 9.87 8.07 -3.21
C ARG A 254 9.71 7.53 -4.64
N ARG A 255 9.27 6.27 -4.79
CA ARG A 255 9.12 5.60 -6.08
C ARG A 255 8.08 6.25 -7.00
N ILE A 256 7.11 6.97 -6.44
CA ILE A 256 6.08 7.62 -7.29
C ILE A 256 6.61 8.86 -7.99
N GLY A 257 7.67 9.48 -7.46
CA GLY A 257 8.19 10.76 -7.96
C GLY A 257 7.30 11.95 -7.61
N HIS A 258 7.86 13.15 -7.73
CA HIS A 258 7.22 14.38 -7.30
C HIS A 258 5.99 14.75 -8.15
N GLU A 259 6.00 14.43 -9.43
CA GLU A 259 4.85 14.69 -10.33
C GLU A 259 3.57 13.99 -9.85
N ARG A 260 3.65 12.68 -9.56
CA ARG A 260 2.50 11.92 -9.03
C ARG A 260 2.12 12.34 -7.62
N TRP A 261 3.08 12.75 -6.81
CA TRP A 261 2.84 13.31 -5.49
C TRP A 261 1.93 14.55 -5.58
N LEU A 262 2.32 15.54 -6.40
CA LEU A 262 1.52 16.74 -6.65
C LEU A 262 0.16 16.40 -7.28
N ARG A 263 0.13 15.49 -8.26
CA ARG A 263 -1.12 15.03 -8.89
C ARG A 263 -2.11 14.50 -7.85
N ASN A 264 -1.67 13.62 -6.95
CA ASN A 264 -2.54 13.02 -5.93
C ASN A 264 -3.03 14.07 -4.93
N ILE A 265 -2.15 14.97 -4.49
CA ILE A 265 -2.51 16.03 -3.55
C ILE A 265 -3.49 17.02 -4.20
N ALA A 266 -3.33 17.37 -5.47
CA ALA A 266 -4.28 18.23 -6.18
C ALA A 266 -5.69 17.62 -6.19
N VAL A 267 -5.83 16.30 -6.38
CA VAL A 267 -7.14 15.62 -6.26
C VAL A 267 -7.72 15.77 -4.85
N ALA A 268 -6.91 15.54 -3.82
CA ALA A 268 -7.34 15.70 -2.44
C ALA A 268 -7.74 17.15 -2.10
N MET A 269 -6.99 18.14 -2.57
CA MET A 269 -7.33 19.56 -2.40
C MET A 269 -8.63 19.93 -3.12
N GLY A 270 -8.85 19.40 -4.33
CA GLY A 270 -10.12 19.56 -5.03
C GLY A 270 -11.28 18.97 -4.23
N ASN A 271 -11.12 17.76 -3.67
CA ASN A 271 -12.13 17.16 -2.80
C ASN A 271 -12.38 17.98 -1.53
N ALA A 272 -11.34 18.60 -0.96
CA ALA A 272 -11.51 19.52 0.17
C ALA A 272 -12.34 20.76 -0.21
N LEU A 273 -12.09 21.34 -1.39
CA LEU A 273 -12.84 22.48 -1.92
C LEU A 273 -14.32 22.15 -2.20
N ARG A 274 -14.62 20.89 -2.60
CA ARG A 274 -16.02 20.42 -2.73
C ARG A 274 -16.79 20.43 -1.41
N VAL A 275 -16.11 20.24 -0.29
CA VAL A 275 -16.73 20.23 1.04
C VAL A 275 -16.92 21.66 1.55
N ARG A 276 -15.91 22.51 1.37
CA ARG A 276 -15.94 23.91 1.82
C ARG A 276 -14.95 24.74 1.00
N SER A 277 -15.40 25.89 0.51
CA SER A 277 -14.52 26.90 -0.12
C SER A 277 -13.39 27.29 0.83
N ASP A 278 -12.17 27.36 0.31
CA ASP A 278 -10.99 27.69 1.08
C ASP A 278 -10.00 28.49 0.21
N PRO A 279 -9.92 29.83 0.42
CA PRO A 279 -9.03 30.67 -0.37
C PRO A 279 -7.55 30.28 -0.27
N VAL A 280 -7.12 29.66 0.83
CA VAL A 280 -5.72 29.24 1.01
C VAL A 280 -5.41 28.04 0.12
N LEU A 281 -6.33 27.08 0.02
CA LEU A 281 -6.21 25.96 -0.93
C LEU A 281 -6.19 26.45 -2.37
N GLU A 282 -7.07 27.39 -2.72
CA GLU A 282 -7.15 27.98 -4.07
C GLU A 282 -5.85 28.67 -4.46
N VAL A 283 -5.29 29.51 -3.58
CA VAL A 283 -4.00 30.18 -3.82
C VAL A 283 -2.87 29.16 -3.99
N ALA A 284 -2.82 28.12 -3.15
CA ALA A 284 -1.81 27.08 -3.24
C ALA A 284 -1.90 26.30 -4.57
N LEU A 285 -3.11 25.95 -5.02
CA LEU A 285 -3.36 25.33 -6.32
C LEU A 285 -2.96 26.25 -7.47
N GLN A 286 -3.36 27.53 -7.41
CA GLN A 286 -3.03 28.52 -8.43
C GLN A 286 -1.51 28.70 -8.59
N GLY A 287 -0.75 28.59 -7.51
CA GLY A 287 0.72 28.60 -7.54
C GLY A 287 1.36 27.47 -8.35
N ARG A 288 0.59 26.45 -8.74
CA ARG A 288 1.03 25.34 -9.62
C ARG A 288 0.24 25.25 -10.92
N ALA A 289 -0.61 26.23 -11.26
CA ALA A 289 -1.45 26.20 -12.47
C ALA A 289 -0.62 26.11 -13.77
N ASP A 290 0.56 26.72 -13.78
CA ASP A 290 1.49 26.72 -14.93
C ASP A 290 2.63 25.69 -14.79
N HIS A 291 2.49 24.68 -13.91
CA HIS A 291 3.52 23.67 -13.71
C HIS A 291 3.94 23.00 -15.04
N PRO A 292 5.22 22.69 -15.30
CA PRO A 292 5.67 22.15 -16.60
C PRO A 292 5.02 20.81 -16.98
N SER A 293 4.66 19.98 -16.00
CA SER A 293 3.94 18.73 -16.24
C SER A 293 2.48 18.97 -16.64
N PRO A 294 2.01 18.47 -17.81
CA PRO A 294 0.61 18.55 -18.20
C PRO A 294 -0.32 17.80 -17.24
N ILE A 295 0.13 16.69 -16.65
CA ILE A 295 -0.65 15.91 -15.68
C ILE A 295 -0.93 16.76 -14.44
N VAL A 296 0.07 17.45 -13.90
CA VAL A 296 -0.12 18.33 -12.74
C VAL A 296 -1.09 19.47 -13.07
N ARG A 297 -0.91 20.15 -14.21
CA ARG A 297 -1.82 21.23 -14.63
C ARG A 297 -3.27 20.77 -14.75
N GLU A 298 -3.50 19.61 -15.36
CA GLU A 298 -4.84 19.04 -15.51
C GLU A 298 -5.53 18.80 -14.16
N HIS A 299 -4.80 18.27 -13.17
CA HIS A 299 -5.38 17.96 -11.86
C HIS A 299 -5.56 19.21 -11.01
N VAL A 300 -4.67 20.20 -11.15
CA VAL A 300 -4.82 21.52 -10.53
C VAL A 300 -6.03 22.26 -11.10
N ALA A 301 -6.20 22.28 -12.42
CA ALA A 301 -7.36 22.90 -13.06
C ALA A 301 -8.68 22.23 -12.63
N TRP A 302 -8.70 20.90 -12.57
CA TRP A 302 -9.85 20.17 -12.04
C TRP A 302 -10.15 20.53 -10.58
N ALA A 303 -9.11 20.63 -9.74
CA ALA A 303 -9.24 20.97 -8.32
C ALA A 303 -9.81 22.37 -8.11
N LEU A 304 -9.30 23.37 -8.85
CA LEU A 304 -9.81 24.75 -8.82
C LEU A 304 -11.27 24.84 -9.28
N ALA A 305 -11.67 24.03 -10.27
CA ALA A 305 -13.07 23.97 -10.71
C ALA A 305 -14.02 23.42 -9.64
N GLN A 306 -13.51 22.77 -8.58
CA GLN A 306 -14.34 22.29 -7.47
C GLN A 306 -14.76 23.39 -6.48
N SER A 307 -14.13 24.55 -6.51
CA SER A 307 -14.48 25.70 -5.66
C SER A 307 -15.81 26.35 -6.05
N GLN A 308 -16.30 26.10 -7.26
CA GLN A 308 -17.54 26.68 -7.77
C GLN A 308 -18.70 25.73 -7.40
N PRO A 309 -19.77 26.22 -6.75
CA PRO A 309 -20.94 25.40 -6.52
C PRO A 309 -21.52 24.93 -7.86
N ALA A 310 -21.90 23.66 -7.91
CA ALA A 310 -22.65 23.08 -9.03
C ALA A 310 -24.04 23.70 -9.16
#